data_AF-A0ABD6BBD4-F1
#
_entry.id   AF-A0ABD6BBD4-F1
#
_cell.length_a   1.000
_cell.length_b   1.000
_cell.length_c   1.000
_cell.angle_alpha   90.00
_cell.angle_beta   90.00
_cell.angle_gamma   90.00
#
_symmetry.space_group_name_H-M   'P 1'
#
loop_
_entity.id
_entity.type
_entity.pdbx_description
1 polymer ?
#
loop_
_entity_poly.entity_id
_entity_poly.type
_entity_poly.pdbx_seq_one_letter_code
_entity_poly.pdbx_strand_id
1 'polypeptide(L)'
;MYDDPSVWELGLIAAIILAASVRDRLESDPDPIEEAKRLYAEGMIDEPELERRIEEAVDDDHEAIRLVVEDVNGVSDSRSKAIAREYDSLDELRASDREKLEGVPGIGEELAEAVLERVRSTGNAE
;
A
#
# COMPACT_ATOMS: atom_id res chain seq x y z
N MET A 1 -21.29 -35.13 -40.22
CA MET A 1 -19.97 -34.53 -40.04
C MET A 1 -20.18 -33.26 -39.23
N TYR A 2 -20.29 -33.44 -37.92
CA TYR A 2 -20.23 -32.40 -36.89
C TYR A 2 -19.50 -33.12 -35.75
N ASP A 3 -18.34 -32.60 -35.40
CA ASP A 3 -17.47 -33.12 -34.35
C ASP A 3 -18.12 -32.73 -33.02
N ASP A 4 -18.45 -33.72 -32.19
CA ASP A 4 -19.04 -33.52 -30.87
C ASP A 4 -17.89 -33.09 -29.93
N PRO A 5 -17.86 -31.84 -29.43
CA PRO A 5 -16.74 -31.37 -28.63
C PRO A 5 -16.69 -32.15 -27.32
N SER A 6 -15.52 -32.75 -27.05
CA SER A 6 -15.29 -33.55 -25.85
C SER A 6 -15.35 -32.69 -24.58
N VAL A 7 -15.75 -33.29 -23.46
CA VAL A 7 -15.86 -32.68 -22.11
C VAL A 7 -14.59 -31.95 -21.61
N TRP A 8 -13.45 -32.11 -22.29
CA TRP A 8 -12.23 -31.35 -22.05
C TRP A 8 -12.26 -29.91 -22.58
N GLU A 9 -13.06 -29.60 -23.60
CA GLU A 9 -13.20 -28.22 -24.11
C GLU A 9 -14.11 -27.34 -23.25
N LEU A 10 -15.05 -27.94 -22.49
CA LEU A 10 -15.90 -27.20 -21.55
C LEU A 10 -15.15 -26.77 -20.27
N GLY A 11 -14.01 -27.40 -19.96
CA GLY A 11 -13.14 -26.98 -18.85
C GLY A 11 -12.45 -25.63 -19.09
N LEU A 12 -12.22 -25.25 -20.34
CA LEU A 12 -11.53 -24.00 -20.68
C LEU A 12 -12.41 -22.75 -20.53
N ILE A 13 -13.74 -22.89 -20.63
CA ILE A 13 -14.65 -21.74 -20.45
C ILE A 13 -14.85 -21.45 -18.96
N ALA A 14 -14.87 -22.48 -18.10
CA ALA A 14 -14.97 -22.29 -16.65
C ALA A 14 -13.70 -21.66 -16.05
N ALA A 15 -12.53 -21.91 -16.64
CA ALA A 15 -11.26 -21.32 -16.19
C ALA A 15 -11.18 -19.80 -16.45
N ILE A 16 -11.84 -19.29 -17.50
CA ILE A 16 -11.84 -17.85 -17.81
C ILE A 16 -12.68 -17.06 -16.80
N ILE A 17 -13.77 -17.63 -16.29
CA ILE A 17 -14.61 -16.97 -15.27
C ILE A 17 -13.87 -16.91 -13.92
N LEU A 18 -13.05 -17.93 -13.59
CA LEU A 18 -12.26 -17.92 -12.36
C LEU A 18 -11.10 -16.92 -12.40
N ALA A 19 -10.48 -16.70 -13.57
CA ALA A 19 -9.40 -15.71 -13.72
C ALA A 19 -9.91 -14.26 -13.66
N ALA A 20 -11.16 -14.00 -14.04
CA ALA A 20 -11.75 -12.67 -13.92
C ALA A 20 -12.12 -12.33 -12.47
N SER A 21 -12.60 -13.31 -11.68
CA SER A 21 -13.01 -13.04 -10.29
C SER A 21 -11.85 -12.90 -9.30
N VAL A 22 -10.66 -13.43 -9.62
CA VAL A 22 -9.44 -13.14 -8.85
C VAL A 22 -8.92 -11.73 -9.17
N ARG A 23 -9.26 -11.19 -10.34
CA ARG A 23 -8.88 -9.82 -10.73
C ARG A 23 -9.63 -8.75 -9.92
N ASP A 24 -10.86 -9.04 -9.48
CA ASP A 24 -11.65 -8.16 -8.59
C ASP A 24 -11.06 -8.08 -7.17
N ARG A 25 -10.30 -9.09 -6.72
CA ARG A 25 -9.67 -9.08 -5.38
C ARG A 25 -8.25 -8.47 -5.38
N LEU A 26 -7.80 -8.02 -6.55
CA LEU A 26 -6.59 -7.21 -6.74
C LEU A 26 -6.94 -5.76 -7.11
N GLU A 27 -8.22 -5.37 -6.98
CA GLU A 27 -8.52 -3.95 -6.79
C GLU A 27 -7.95 -3.58 -5.43
N SER A 28 -6.86 -2.81 -5.45
CA SER A 28 -6.30 -2.13 -4.29
C SER A 28 -7.43 -1.68 -3.39
N ASP A 29 -7.41 -2.09 -2.12
CA ASP A 29 -8.28 -1.50 -1.10
C ASP A 29 -8.27 0.02 -1.34
N PRO A 30 -9.43 0.66 -1.59
CA PRO A 30 -9.45 2.06 -1.93
C PRO A 30 -8.73 2.83 -0.83
N ASP A 31 -7.77 3.67 -1.23
CA ASP A 31 -7.01 4.51 -0.31
C ASP A 31 -8.00 5.18 0.68
N PRO A 32 -7.86 4.93 2.00
CA PRO A 32 -8.89 5.30 2.96
C PRO A 32 -9.11 6.82 3.04
N ILE A 33 -8.10 7.61 2.69
CA ILE A 33 -8.20 9.07 2.59
C ILE A 33 -9.02 9.46 1.36
N GLU A 34 -8.76 8.86 0.19
CA GLU A 34 -9.55 9.10 -1.03
C GLU A 34 -11.00 8.61 -0.90
N GLU A 35 -11.22 7.51 -0.19
CA GLU A 35 -12.56 7.03 0.17
C GLU A 35 -13.32 8.09 1.00
N ALA A 36 -12.70 8.60 2.06
CA ALA A 36 -13.30 9.61 2.90
C ALA A 36 -13.64 10.88 2.10
N LYS A 37 -12.71 11.36 1.26
CA LYS A 37 -12.94 12.52 0.36
C LYS A 37 -14.10 12.28 -0.59
N ARG A 38 -14.24 11.07 -1.14
CA ARG A 38 -15.35 10.73 -2.03
C ARG A 38 -16.70 10.75 -1.31
N LEU A 39 -16.79 10.15 -0.12
CA LEU A 39 -18.01 10.15 0.69
C LEU A 39 -18.44 11.57 1.05
N TYR A 40 -17.49 12.45 1.34
CA TYR A 40 -17.78 13.87 1.58
C TYR A 40 -18.28 14.57 0.30
N ALA A 41 -17.63 14.33 -0.84
CA ALA A 41 -18.05 14.89 -2.13
C ALA A 41 -19.46 14.43 -2.56
N GLU A 42 -19.87 13.22 -2.17
CA GLU A 42 -21.21 12.66 -2.40
C GLU A 42 -22.24 13.12 -1.35
N GLY A 43 -21.81 13.86 -0.32
CA GLY A 43 -22.67 14.31 0.79
C GLY A 43 -23.11 13.21 1.73
N MET A 44 -22.40 12.07 1.77
CA MET A 44 -22.69 10.95 2.65
C MET A 44 -22.13 11.12 4.06
N ILE A 45 -21.06 11.93 4.20
CA ILE A 45 -20.47 12.33 5.49
C ILE A 45 -20.33 13.85 5.53
N ASP A 46 -20.32 14.40 6.75
CA ASP A 46 -20.03 15.81 7.00
C ASP A 46 -18.53 16.06 7.17
N GLU A 47 -18.13 17.33 7.12
CA GLU A 47 -16.73 17.76 7.21
C GLU A 47 -16.02 17.25 8.50
N PRO A 48 -16.64 17.28 9.70
CA PRO A 48 -16.00 16.71 10.89
C PRO A 48 -15.72 15.20 10.80
N GLU A 49 -16.60 14.44 10.15
CA GLU A 49 -16.40 13.00 9.95
C GLU A 49 -15.33 12.72 8.87
N LEU A 50 -15.23 13.56 7.84
CA LEU A 50 -14.12 13.52 6.87
C LEU A 50 -12.79 13.71 7.60
N GLU A 51 -12.68 14.75 8.42
CA GLU A 51 -11.45 15.07 9.17
C GLU A 51 -11.04 13.90 10.08
N ARG A 52 -11.98 13.35 10.85
CA ARG A 52 -11.74 12.19 11.72
C ARG A 52 -11.19 11.00 10.94
N ARG A 53 -11.78 10.68 9.79
CA ARG A 53 -11.33 9.55 8.97
C ARG A 53 -9.96 9.76 8.33
N ILE A 54 -9.64 10.99 7.93
CA ILE A 54 -8.31 11.33 7.42
C ILE A 54 -7.28 11.18 8.55
N GLU A 55 -7.57 11.68 9.75
CA GLU A 55 -6.68 11.55 10.90
C GLU A 55 -6.43 10.07 11.25
N GLU A 56 -7.48 9.26 11.32
CA GLU A 56 -7.36 7.82 11.58
C GLU A 56 -6.52 7.11 10.50
N ALA A 57 -6.76 7.39 9.23
CA ALA A 57 -6.00 6.80 8.13
C ALA A 57 -4.51 7.17 8.18
N VAL A 58 -4.20 8.45 8.44
CA VAL A 58 -2.82 8.93 8.58
C VAL A 58 -2.12 8.25 9.77
N ASP A 59 -2.81 8.09 10.90
CA ASP A 59 -2.24 7.42 12.07
C ASP A 59 -1.96 5.93 11.80
N ASP A 60 -2.88 5.23 11.13
CA ASP A 60 -2.71 3.83 10.72
C ASP A 60 -1.51 3.66 9.76
N ASP A 61 -1.39 4.54 8.75
CA ASP A 61 -0.27 4.51 7.80
C ASP A 61 1.06 4.86 8.46
N HIS A 62 1.09 5.85 9.35
CA HIS A 62 2.26 6.17 10.14
C HIS A 62 2.70 4.98 11.02
N GLU A 63 1.75 4.26 11.63
CA GLU A 63 2.03 3.04 12.39
C GLU A 63 2.61 1.94 11.49
N ALA A 64 2.02 1.74 10.30
CA ALA A 64 2.49 0.76 9.34
C ALA A 64 3.93 1.05 8.86
N ILE A 65 4.23 2.31 8.54
CA ILE A 65 5.59 2.76 8.19
C ILE A 65 6.54 2.42 9.33
N ARG A 66 6.22 2.83 10.57
CA ARG A 66 7.08 2.59 11.74
C ARG A 66 7.34 1.11 11.95
N LEU A 67 6.31 0.28 11.87
CA LEU A 67 6.42 -1.17 12.07
C LEU A 67 7.38 -1.82 11.06
N VAL A 68 7.36 -1.37 9.80
CA VAL A 68 8.24 -1.93 8.76
C VAL A 68 9.68 -1.41 8.89
N VAL A 69 9.87 -0.11 9.16
CA VAL A 69 11.21 0.48 9.16
C VAL A 69 11.97 0.28 10.47
N GLU A 70 11.30 0.05 11.61
CA GLU A 70 11.96 -0.22 12.90
C GLU A 70 12.76 -1.54 12.92
N ASP A 71 12.45 -2.46 12.00
CA ASP A 71 13.19 -3.72 11.83
C ASP A 71 14.53 -3.53 11.11
N VAL A 72 14.78 -2.35 10.55
CA VAL A 72 16.05 -2.03 9.89
C VAL A 72 17.11 -1.67 10.93
N ASN A 73 18.23 -2.40 10.90
CA ASN A 73 19.37 -2.11 11.76
C ASN A 73 19.83 -0.65 11.62
N GLY A 74 19.85 0.08 12.72
CA GLY A 74 20.23 1.50 12.74
C GLY A 74 19.05 2.47 12.67
N VAL A 75 17.81 2.01 12.42
CA VAL A 75 16.62 2.82 12.64
C VAL A 75 16.27 2.82 14.13
N SER A 76 16.22 4.02 14.72
CA SER A 76 15.73 4.23 16.08
C SER A 76 14.26 4.67 16.06
N ASP A 77 13.58 4.61 17.20
CA ASP A 77 12.21 5.13 17.34
C ASP A 77 12.07 6.61 16.88
N SER A 78 13.09 7.43 17.12
CA SER A 78 13.10 8.81 16.61
C SER A 78 13.17 8.88 15.08
N ARG A 79 13.93 7.97 14.45
CA ARG A 79 14.08 7.90 12.99
C ARG A 79 12.84 7.30 12.34
N SER A 80 12.25 6.24 12.91
CA SER A 80 11.01 5.66 12.39
C SER A 80 9.87 6.68 12.40
N LYS A 81 9.75 7.46 13.48
CA LYS A 81 8.81 8.59 13.56
C LYS A 81 9.11 9.71 12.57
N ALA A 82 10.39 10.01 12.32
CA ALA A 82 10.76 11.02 11.34
C ALA A 82 10.41 10.58 9.91
N ILE A 83 10.64 9.31 9.58
CA ILE A 83 10.24 8.72 8.30
C ILE A 83 8.71 8.73 8.16
N ALA A 84 7.98 8.25 9.16
CA ALA A 84 6.52 8.27 9.13
C ALA A 84 5.92 9.67 8.98
N ARG A 85 6.61 10.73 9.43
CA ARG A 85 6.14 12.12 9.21
C ARG A 85 6.43 12.68 7.83
N GLU A 86 7.40 12.11 7.12
CA GLU A 86 7.82 12.57 5.79
C GLU A 86 7.03 11.86 4.68
N TYR A 87 6.43 10.71 4.99
CA TYR A 87 5.72 9.86 4.02
C TYR A 87 4.34 9.54 4.55
N ASP A 88 3.33 9.74 3.71
CA ASP A 88 1.93 9.54 4.07
C ASP A 88 1.54 8.05 4.05
N SER A 89 2.29 7.20 3.34
CA SER A 89 2.03 5.75 3.29
C SER A 89 3.27 4.91 2.96
N LEU A 90 3.19 3.60 3.21
CA LEU A 90 4.23 2.64 2.83
C LEU A 90 4.47 2.60 1.31
N ASP A 91 3.43 2.80 0.50
CA ASP A 91 3.55 2.82 -0.95
C ASP A 91 4.26 4.09 -1.43
N GLU A 92 4.00 5.24 -0.80
CA GLU A 92 4.77 6.46 -1.07
C GLU A 92 6.25 6.26 -0.72
N LEU A 93 6.55 5.68 0.45
CA LEU A 93 7.92 5.36 0.86
C LEU A 93 8.58 4.34 -0.08
N ARG A 94 7.85 3.33 -0.55
CA ARG A 94 8.34 2.32 -1.49
C ARG A 94 8.72 2.93 -2.84
N ALA A 95 7.88 3.84 -3.33
CA ALA A 95 8.03 4.54 -4.59
C ALA A 95 9.05 5.68 -4.54
N SER A 96 9.49 6.09 -3.35
CA SER A 96 10.46 7.17 -3.18
C SER A 96 11.87 6.76 -3.62
N ASP A 97 12.68 7.79 -3.90
CA ASP A 97 14.09 7.65 -4.18
C ASP A 97 14.94 7.88 -2.93
N ARG A 98 16.14 7.30 -2.94
CA ARG A 98 17.12 7.39 -1.85
C ARG A 98 17.37 8.84 -1.41
N GLU A 99 17.52 9.76 -2.36
CA GLU A 99 17.78 11.18 -2.08
C GLU A 99 16.65 11.86 -1.30
N LYS A 100 15.39 11.49 -1.54
CA LYS A 100 14.25 12.02 -0.76
C LYS A 100 14.32 11.52 0.68
N LEU A 101 14.63 10.24 0.87
CA LEU A 101 14.73 9.62 2.18
C LEU A 101 15.94 10.12 3.00
N GLU A 102 17.06 10.46 2.34
CA GLU A 102 18.20 11.15 2.96
C GLU A 102 17.86 12.56 3.46
N GLY A 103 16.81 13.19 2.91
CA GLY A 103 16.29 14.45 3.42
C GLY A 103 15.71 14.34 4.83
N VAL A 104 15.36 13.12 5.28
CA VAL A 104 14.82 12.88 6.62
C VAL A 104 15.93 13.05 7.68
N PRO A 105 15.70 13.86 8.74
CA PRO A 105 16.70 14.11 9.75
C PRO A 105 17.30 12.84 10.37
N GLY A 106 18.62 12.68 10.26
CA GLY A 106 19.35 11.57 10.83
C GLY A 106 19.33 10.28 10.01
N ILE A 107 18.82 10.33 8.77
CA ILE A 107 18.97 9.30 7.76
C ILE A 107 20.14 9.68 6.84
N GLY A 108 21.10 8.77 6.69
CA GLY A 108 22.19 8.90 5.72
C GLY A 108 22.04 7.87 4.60
N GLU A 109 22.87 7.97 3.57
CA GLU A 109 22.87 7.11 2.37
C GLU A 109 22.68 5.62 2.68
N GLU A 110 23.55 5.02 3.49
CA GLU A 110 23.49 3.59 3.82
C GLU A 110 22.18 3.20 4.49
N LEU A 111 21.66 4.07 5.38
CA LEU A 111 20.41 3.81 6.09
C LEU A 111 19.20 3.98 5.16
N ALA A 112 19.24 4.97 4.25
CA ALA A 112 18.20 5.18 3.26
C ALA A 112 18.08 3.97 2.32
N GLU A 113 19.21 3.44 1.84
CA GLU A 113 19.22 2.22 1.03
C GLU A 113 18.63 1.02 1.77
N ALA A 114 19.06 0.79 3.01
CA ALA A 114 18.56 -0.33 3.82
C ALA A 114 17.05 -0.23 4.08
N VAL A 115 16.52 0.97 4.33
CA VAL A 115 15.08 1.20 4.49
C VAL A 115 14.32 0.94 3.20
N LEU A 116 14.79 1.46 2.07
CA LEU A 116 14.15 1.23 0.77
C LEU A 116 14.18 -0.25 0.39
N GLU A 117 15.29 -0.95 0.64
CA GLU A 117 15.38 -2.40 0.46
C GLU A 117 14.37 -3.15 1.34
N ARG A 118 14.25 -2.78 2.61
CA ARG A 118 13.29 -3.40 3.54
C ARG A 118 11.85 -3.19 3.09
N VAL A 119 11.47 -1.97 2.75
CA VAL A 119 10.09 -1.65 2.33
C VAL A 119 9.77 -2.32 0.99
N ARG A 120 10.70 -2.36 0.04
CA ARG A 120 10.52 -3.04 -1.25
C ARG A 120 10.45 -4.56 -1.10
N SER A 121 11.25 -5.17 -0.23
CA SER A 121 11.21 -6.61 0.00
C SER A 121 9.93 -7.08 0.68
N THR A 122 9.34 -6.28 1.59
CA THR A 122 8.04 -6.58 2.22
C THR A 122 6.89 -6.73 1.21
N GLY A 123 6.99 -6.11 0.02
CA GLY A 123 5.95 -6.17 -1.02
C GLY A 123 6.21 -7.20 -2.13
N ASN A 124 7.36 -7.88 -2.11
CA ASN A 124 7.74 -8.88 -3.13
C ASN A 124 7.70 -10.31 -2.59
N ALA A 125 7.18 -10.51 -1.39
CA ALA A 125 7.03 -11.82 -0.78
C ALA A 125 5.62 -12.38 -1.03
N GLU A 126 5.27 -12.66 -2.29
CA GLU A 126 4.12 -13.51 -2.69
C GLU A 126 4.23 -14.00 -4.15
#